data_AF-A0AAV2DSY5-F1
#
_entry.id   AF-A0AAV2DSY5-F1
#
_cell.length_a   1.000
_cell.length_b   1.000
_cell.length_c   1.000
_cell.angle_alpha   90.00
_cell.angle_beta   90.00
_cell.angle_gamma   90.00
#
_symmetry.space_group_name_H-M   'P 1'
#
loop_
_entity.id
_entity.type
_entity.pdbx_description
1 polymer ?
#
loop_
_entity_poly.entity_id
_entity_poly.type
_entity_poly.pdbx_seq_one_letter_code
_entity_poly.pdbx_strand_id
1 'polypeptide(L)'
;MTSSLAIALYFLLGCNIVHFTEGTATCSGGKLKSGDPLAAARNKLFGYLIAKTFDAPYKQYCTWYPATTKTGGTKYVYGLANCASASKSCGGNYCSTTAAQCSACLTTARKRLVKECGKRVAGYAVVLDSGKQMLCSMQFTDAHLCS
;
A
#
# COMPACT_ATOMS: atom_id res chain seq x y z
N MET A 1 34.76 5.63 -30.58
CA MET A 1 33.58 6.50 -30.73
C MET A 1 32.33 5.72 -30.33
N THR A 2 32.01 5.66 -29.03
CA THR A 2 30.80 4.98 -28.53
C THR A 2 30.32 5.69 -27.26
N SER A 3 30.13 6.99 -27.35
CA SER A 3 29.64 7.80 -26.22
C SER A 3 28.71 8.85 -26.80
N SER A 4 27.41 8.70 -26.57
CA SER A 4 26.40 9.78 -26.46
C SER A 4 24.96 9.27 -26.60
N LEU A 5 24.71 8.12 -27.26
CA LEU A 5 23.33 7.64 -27.45
C LEU A 5 22.71 6.98 -26.20
N ALA A 6 23.52 6.39 -25.32
CA ALA A 6 23.02 5.70 -24.12
C ALA A 6 22.59 6.67 -23.00
N ILE A 7 23.17 7.87 -22.92
CA ILE A 7 22.89 8.82 -21.83
C ILE A 7 21.57 9.55 -22.06
N ALA A 8 21.17 9.77 -23.32
CA ALA A 8 19.89 10.41 -23.65
C ALA A 8 18.67 9.56 -23.23
N LEU A 9 18.79 8.23 -23.21
CA LEU A 9 17.72 7.35 -22.71
C LEU A 9 17.58 7.37 -21.18
N TYR A 10 18.67 7.61 -20.43
CA TYR A 10 18.59 7.74 -18.96
C TYR A 10 17.88 9.04 -18.52
N PHE A 11 18.02 10.14 -19.27
CA PHE A 11 17.36 11.41 -18.94
C PHE A 11 15.85 11.39 -19.21
N LEU A 12 15.37 10.64 -20.20
CA LEU A 12 13.94 10.40 -20.43
C LEU A 12 13.34 9.36 -19.45
N LEU A 13 14.18 8.55 -18.80
CA LEU A 13 13.80 7.58 -17.76
C LEU A 13 13.95 8.13 -16.33
N GLY A 14 14.34 9.40 -16.16
CA GLY A 14 14.73 10.01 -14.87
C GLY A 14 13.66 10.06 -13.77
N CYS A 15 12.36 9.96 -14.08
CA CYS A 15 11.29 9.81 -13.05
C CYS A 15 10.81 8.34 -12.86
N ASN A 16 11.38 7.34 -13.55
CA ASN A 16 10.73 6.01 -13.67
C ASN A 16 11.23 4.91 -12.72
N ILE A 17 12.37 5.06 -12.04
CA ILE A 17 12.84 4.07 -11.07
C ILE A 17 12.74 4.64 -9.65
N VAL A 18 11.54 4.54 -9.08
CA VAL A 18 11.33 4.72 -7.64
C VAL A 18 11.89 3.47 -6.96
N HIS A 19 13.06 3.60 -6.35
CA HIS A 19 13.60 2.56 -5.47
C HIS A 19 12.80 2.59 -4.17
N PHE A 20 11.83 1.70 -4.05
CA PHE A 20 11.08 1.53 -2.81
C PHE A 20 12.03 1.00 -1.73
N THR A 21 12.33 1.83 -0.74
CA THR A 21 13.12 1.38 0.41
C THR A 21 12.19 0.62 1.35
N GLU A 22 12.70 -0.42 2.00
CA GLU A 22 11.88 -1.33 2.80
C GLU A 22 11.03 -0.56 3.81
N GLY A 23 9.71 -0.64 3.61
CA GLY A 23 8.74 -0.10 4.53
C GLY A 23 8.64 -0.88 5.84
N THR A 24 8.34 -0.20 6.95
CA THR A 24 8.05 -0.86 8.22
C THR A 24 6.58 -1.30 8.25
N ALA A 25 6.32 -2.46 8.87
CA ALA A 25 4.97 -2.91 9.20
C ALA A 25 4.84 -3.02 10.72
N THR A 26 3.79 -2.43 11.28
CA THR A 26 3.42 -2.56 12.68
C THR A 26 2.16 -3.39 12.76
N CYS A 27 2.16 -4.42 13.60
CA CYS A 27 1.02 -5.33 13.73
C CYS A 27 0.46 -5.32 15.15
N SER A 28 -0.85 -5.46 15.29
CA SER A 28 -1.49 -5.58 16.60
C SER A 28 -1.04 -6.84 17.35
N GLY A 29 -1.12 -6.80 18.69
CA GLY A 29 -0.94 -7.99 19.53
C GLY A 29 -1.98 -9.09 19.26
N GLY A 30 -3.23 -8.70 18.96
CA GLY A 30 -4.33 -9.62 18.67
C GLY A 30 -4.07 -10.53 17.46
N LYS A 31 -4.45 -11.81 17.58
CA LYS A 31 -4.27 -12.82 16.53
C LYS A 31 -5.60 -13.37 16.03
N LEU A 32 -5.68 -13.56 14.72
CA LEU A 32 -6.78 -14.28 14.07
C LEU A 32 -6.66 -15.78 14.38
N LYS A 33 -7.80 -16.44 14.57
CA LYS A 33 -7.85 -17.89 14.70
C LYS A 33 -7.59 -18.54 13.34
N SER A 34 -7.16 -19.81 13.35
CA SER A 34 -7.03 -20.56 12.10
C SER A 34 -8.40 -20.70 11.43
N GLY A 35 -8.48 -20.44 10.12
CA GLY A 35 -9.74 -20.46 9.38
C GLY A 35 -10.67 -19.26 9.64
N ASP A 36 -10.17 -18.20 10.26
CA ASP A 36 -10.95 -16.98 10.47
C ASP A 36 -11.28 -16.32 9.12
N PRO A 37 -12.57 -16.05 8.81
CA PRO A 37 -12.99 -15.45 7.55
C PRO A 37 -12.43 -14.04 7.34
N LEU A 38 -12.00 -13.34 8.41
CA LEU A 38 -11.38 -12.02 8.32
C LEU A 38 -10.09 -12.05 7.49
N ALA A 39 -9.33 -13.15 7.49
CA ALA A 39 -8.10 -13.24 6.70
C ALA A 39 -8.39 -13.19 5.18
N ALA A 40 -9.48 -13.85 4.74
CA ALA A 40 -9.92 -13.82 3.35
C ALA A 40 -10.52 -12.47 2.98
N ALA A 41 -11.36 -11.90 3.85
CA ALA A 41 -11.94 -10.57 3.67
C ALA A 41 -10.85 -9.48 3.55
N ARG A 42 -9.78 -9.57 4.37
CA ARG A 42 -8.63 -8.66 4.32
C ARG A 42 -7.92 -8.70 2.97
N ASN A 43 -7.74 -9.88 2.37
CA ASN A 43 -7.11 -9.97 1.06
C ASN A 43 -7.96 -9.32 -0.05
N LYS A 44 -9.30 -9.44 0.04
CA LYS A 44 -10.22 -8.75 -0.86
C LYS A 44 -10.18 -7.23 -0.67
N LEU A 45 -10.20 -6.77 0.58
CA LEU A 45 -10.03 -5.37 0.97
C LEU A 45 -8.76 -4.76 0.37
N PHE A 46 -7.61 -5.44 0.50
CA PHE A 46 -6.35 -4.95 -0.08
C PHE A 46 -6.42 -4.83 -1.60
N GLY A 47 -7.02 -5.81 -2.29
CA GLY A 47 -7.21 -5.74 -3.74
C GLY A 47 -8.07 -4.55 -4.16
N TYR A 48 -9.16 -4.30 -3.43
CA TYR A 48 -10.03 -3.15 -3.65
C TYR A 48 -9.31 -1.82 -3.43
N LEU A 49 -8.60 -1.68 -2.32
CA LEU A 49 -7.85 -0.45 -2.00
C LEU A 49 -6.81 -0.14 -3.09
N ILE A 50 -6.02 -1.13 -3.51
CA ILE A 50 -5.03 -0.98 -4.60
C ILE A 50 -5.70 -0.53 -5.90
N ALA A 51 -6.81 -1.16 -6.28
CA ALA A 51 -7.55 -0.80 -7.50
C ALA A 51 -8.09 0.63 -7.43
N LYS A 52 -8.68 1.04 -6.31
CA LYS A 52 -9.24 2.40 -6.17
C LYS A 52 -8.18 3.49 -6.17
N THR A 53 -7.03 3.23 -5.56
CA THR A 53 -5.89 4.15 -5.60
C THR A 53 -5.23 4.21 -6.97
N PHE A 54 -5.45 3.25 -7.86
CA PHE A 54 -5.03 3.39 -9.26
C PHE A 54 -5.88 4.43 -9.98
N ASP A 55 -7.21 4.44 -9.73
CA ASP A 55 -8.14 5.38 -10.37
C ASP A 55 -7.95 6.83 -9.90
N ALA A 56 -7.65 7.06 -8.61
CA ALA A 56 -7.28 8.39 -8.11
C ALA A 56 -6.16 8.32 -7.04
N PRO A 57 -4.88 8.37 -7.44
CA PRO A 57 -3.74 8.03 -6.57
C PRO A 57 -3.52 8.98 -5.39
N TYR A 58 -4.05 10.20 -5.43
CA TYR A 58 -3.80 11.22 -4.40
C TYR A 58 -4.90 11.33 -3.35
N LYS A 59 -5.88 10.41 -3.40
CA LYS A 59 -6.97 10.37 -2.43
C LYS A 59 -6.70 9.31 -1.38
N GLN A 60 -7.03 9.64 -0.14
CA GLN A 60 -7.18 8.65 0.90
C GLN A 60 -8.47 7.87 0.64
N TYR A 61 -8.36 6.55 0.58
CA TYR A 61 -9.50 5.66 0.51
C TYR A 61 -9.67 4.97 1.84
N CYS A 62 -10.89 4.98 2.36
CA CYS A 62 -11.30 4.20 3.51
C CYS A 62 -12.49 3.33 3.08
N THR A 63 -12.44 2.04 3.38
CA THR A 63 -13.50 1.10 3.02
C THR A 63 -13.53 -0.07 4.00
N TRP A 64 -14.54 -0.90 3.88
CA TRP A 64 -14.73 -2.09 4.69
C TRP A 64 -15.13 -3.28 3.83
N TYR A 65 -14.81 -4.48 4.30
CA TYR A 65 -15.21 -5.74 3.67
C TYR A 65 -15.85 -6.67 4.71
N PRO A 66 -17.04 -7.24 4.42
CA PRO A 66 -17.68 -8.19 5.32
C PRO A 66 -16.98 -9.56 5.29
N ALA A 67 -16.98 -10.22 6.45
CA ALA A 67 -16.47 -11.55 6.70
C ALA A 67 -17.56 -12.36 7.44
N THR A 68 -18.25 -13.23 6.72
CA THR A 68 -19.29 -14.10 7.32
C THR A 68 -18.64 -15.27 8.02
N THR A 69 -18.96 -15.44 9.30
CA THR A 69 -18.52 -16.59 10.11
C THR A 69 -19.38 -17.82 9.85
N LYS A 70 -18.84 -19.01 10.14
CA LYS A 70 -19.56 -20.28 10.00
C LYS A 70 -20.85 -20.34 10.84
N THR A 71 -20.92 -19.56 11.92
CA THR A 71 -22.07 -19.49 12.83
C THR A 71 -23.07 -18.40 12.45
N GLY A 72 -22.96 -17.81 11.25
CA GLY A 72 -23.89 -16.80 10.74
C GLY A 72 -23.64 -15.36 11.22
N GLY A 73 -22.67 -15.13 12.10
CA GLY A 73 -22.27 -13.78 12.49
C GLY A 73 -21.45 -13.08 11.41
N THR A 74 -21.67 -11.79 11.19
CA THR A 74 -20.88 -10.97 10.25
C THR A 74 -19.86 -10.14 11.01
N LYS A 75 -18.59 -10.25 10.64
CA LYS A 75 -17.54 -9.33 11.05
C LYS A 75 -17.13 -8.44 9.89
N TYR A 76 -16.45 -7.35 10.17
CA TYR A 76 -15.94 -6.45 9.16
C TYR A 76 -14.45 -6.28 9.33
N VAL A 77 -13.75 -6.19 8.21
CA VAL A 77 -12.38 -5.66 8.17
C VAL A 77 -12.45 -4.29 7.53
N TYR A 78 -11.94 -3.29 8.22
CA TYR A 78 -11.80 -1.93 7.74
C TYR A 78 -10.39 -1.74 7.22
N GLY A 79 -10.24 -0.89 6.22
CA GLY A 79 -8.92 -0.55 5.70
C GLY A 79 -8.88 0.83 5.11
N LEU A 80 -7.67 1.38 5.14
CA LEU A 80 -7.37 2.67 4.59
C LEU A 80 -6.07 2.59 3.80
N ALA A 81 -6.06 3.23 2.63
CA ALA A 81 -4.87 3.34 1.79
C ALA A 81 -4.74 4.76 1.28
N ASN A 82 -3.49 5.22 1.18
CA ASN A 82 -3.16 6.54 0.66
C ASN A 82 -1.81 6.48 -0.06
N CYS A 83 -1.65 7.24 -1.14
CA CYS A 83 -0.35 7.51 -1.74
C CYS A 83 -0.04 9.00 -1.65
N ALA A 84 1.25 9.32 -1.49
CA ALA A 84 1.72 10.69 -1.54
C ALA A 84 1.57 11.24 -2.96
N SER A 85 1.28 12.54 -3.06
CA SER A 85 1.18 13.23 -4.35
C SER A 85 2.52 13.46 -5.03
N ALA A 86 3.62 13.46 -4.27
CA ALA A 86 4.98 13.63 -4.74
C ALA A 86 5.84 12.41 -4.40
N SER A 87 6.56 11.85 -5.38
CA SER A 87 7.31 10.60 -5.21
C SER A 87 8.82 10.77 -5.10
N LYS A 88 9.41 11.88 -5.58
CA LYS A 88 10.86 12.11 -5.49
C LYS A 88 11.23 13.56 -5.83
N SER A 89 12.25 14.11 -5.16
CA SER A 89 12.91 15.35 -5.61
C SER A 89 13.92 15.02 -6.72
N CYS A 90 13.66 15.50 -7.93
CA CYS A 90 14.57 15.46 -9.06
C CYS A 90 15.13 16.86 -9.28
N GLY A 91 16.29 17.16 -8.70
CA GLY A 91 16.95 18.46 -8.89
C GLY A 91 16.17 19.67 -8.34
N GLY A 92 15.35 19.48 -7.30
CA GLY A 92 14.56 20.55 -6.68
C GLY A 92 13.09 20.61 -7.11
N ASN A 93 12.67 19.80 -8.08
CA ASN A 93 11.27 19.64 -8.47
C ASN A 93 10.74 18.25 -8.05
N TYR A 94 9.52 18.20 -7.52
CA TYR A 94 8.88 16.93 -7.16
C TYR A 94 8.22 16.28 -8.39
N CYS A 95 8.61 15.04 -8.75
CA CYS A 95 7.82 14.26 -9.73
C CYS A 95 6.51 13.84 -9.05
N SER A 96 5.37 13.99 -9.73
CA SER A 96 4.08 13.51 -9.24
C SER A 96 4.04 11.98 -9.21
N THR A 97 3.47 11.38 -8.18
CA THR A 97 3.32 9.92 -8.08
C THR A 97 2.32 9.41 -9.12
N THR A 98 2.76 8.64 -10.11
CA THR A 98 1.84 8.09 -11.11
C THR A 98 0.91 7.04 -10.49
N ALA A 99 -0.25 6.79 -11.12
CA ALA A 99 -1.16 5.72 -10.71
C ALA A 99 -0.45 4.35 -10.63
N ALA A 100 0.46 4.07 -11.57
CA ALA A 100 1.26 2.85 -11.58
C ALA A 100 2.23 2.79 -10.39
N GLN A 101 2.90 3.89 -10.04
CA GLN A 101 3.78 3.97 -8.88
C GLN A 101 3.00 3.79 -7.57
N CYS A 102 1.83 4.42 -7.44
CA CYS A 102 0.96 4.27 -6.28
C CYS A 102 0.49 2.81 -6.12
N SER A 103 0.04 2.17 -7.20
CA SER A 103 -0.38 0.76 -7.19
C SER A 103 0.78 -0.19 -6.83
N ALA A 104 1.98 0.02 -7.38
CA ALA A 104 3.17 -0.76 -7.05
C ALA A 104 3.58 -0.58 -5.57
N CYS A 105 3.50 0.65 -5.07
CA CYS A 105 3.78 0.98 -3.67
C CYS A 105 2.81 0.25 -2.72
N LEU A 106 1.50 0.35 -2.97
CA LEU A 106 0.49 -0.31 -2.15
C LEU A 106 0.52 -1.83 -2.26
N THR A 107 0.91 -2.36 -3.43
CA THR A 107 1.19 -3.80 -3.58
C THR A 107 2.37 -4.22 -2.68
N THR A 108 3.39 -3.39 -2.56
CA THR A 108 4.52 -3.63 -1.66
C THR A 108 4.08 -3.56 -0.19
N ALA A 109 3.30 -2.56 0.18
CA ALA A 109 2.71 -2.44 1.52
C ALA A 109 1.87 -3.68 1.89
N ARG A 110 1.00 -4.13 0.97
CA ARG A 110 0.21 -5.37 1.12
C ARG A 110 1.10 -6.58 1.37
N LYS A 111 2.15 -6.78 0.56
CA LYS A 111 3.06 -7.93 0.71
C LYS A 111 3.70 -7.94 2.10
N ARG A 112 4.09 -6.77 2.62
CA ARG A 112 4.63 -6.63 3.97
C ARG A 112 3.59 -6.92 5.05
N LEU A 113 2.38 -6.36 4.94
CA LEU A 113 1.29 -6.65 5.87
C LEU A 113 0.95 -8.14 5.92
N VAL A 114 0.93 -8.83 4.77
CA VAL A 114 0.67 -10.27 4.73
C VAL A 114 1.82 -11.06 5.36
N LYS A 115 3.07 -10.67 5.10
CA LYS A 115 4.25 -11.34 5.65
C LYS A 115 4.35 -11.18 7.17
N GLU A 116 4.28 -9.94 7.66
CA GLU A 116 4.53 -9.60 9.07
C GLU A 116 3.25 -9.71 9.93
N CYS A 117 2.11 -9.31 9.39
CA CYS A 117 0.83 -9.24 10.09
C CYS A 117 -0.17 -10.33 9.65
N GLY A 118 0.27 -11.36 8.91
CA GLY A 118 -0.61 -12.32 8.22
C GLY A 118 -1.70 -12.96 9.11
N LYS A 119 -1.40 -13.19 10.39
CA LYS A 119 -2.34 -13.75 11.40
C LYS A 119 -2.79 -12.73 12.44
N ARG A 120 -2.67 -11.43 12.20
CA ARG A 120 -3.01 -10.36 13.14
C ARG A 120 -4.34 -9.71 12.79
N VAL A 121 -5.04 -9.20 13.80
CA VAL A 121 -6.36 -8.55 13.63
C VAL A 121 -6.25 -7.16 13.02
N ALA A 122 -5.13 -6.47 13.27
CA ALA A 122 -4.81 -5.20 12.65
C ALA A 122 -3.34 -5.10 12.25
N GLY A 123 -3.06 -4.20 11.32
CA GLY A 123 -1.71 -3.88 10.90
C GLY A 123 -1.65 -2.64 10.03
N TYR A 124 -0.51 -1.97 10.07
CA TYR A 124 -0.20 -0.77 9.30
C TYR A 124 1.15 -0.94 8.64
N ALA A 125 1.27 -0.54 7.38
CA ALA A 125 2.52 -0.50 6.65
C ALA A 125 2.68 0.84 5.94
N VAL A 126 3.91 1.35 5.97
CA VAL A 126 4.35 2.53 5.23
C VAL A 126 5.48 2.13 4.32
N VAL A 127 5.45 2.56 3.07
CA VAL A 127 6.56 2.39 2.14
C VAL A 127 7.20 3.75 1.92
N LEU A 128 8.53 3.81 2.04
CA LEU A 128 9.30 5.03 1.97
C LEU A 128 10.17 5.06 0.71
N ASP A 129 10.49 6.24 0.21
CA ASP A 129 11.59 6.44 -0.74
C ASP A 129 12.95 6.42 -0.02
N SER A 130 14.03 6.36 -0.78
CA SER A 130 15.44 6.50 -0.37
C SER A 130 15.72 7.72 0.52
N GLY A 131 14.96 8.80 0.37
CA GLY A 131 15.00 9.97 1.26
C GLY A 131 14.16 9.86 2.54
N LYS A 132 13.65 8.67 2.87
CA LYS A 132 12.73 8.37 3.99
C LYS A 132 11.38 9.12 3.94
N GLN A 133 11.00 9.65 2.77
CA GLN A 133 9.68 10.24 2.58
C GLN A 133 8.63 9.14 2.36
N MET A 134 7.45 9.31 2.94
CA MET A 134 6.35 8.36 2.76
C MET A 134 5.82 8.43 1.34
N LEU A 135 5.86 7.30 0.63
CA LEU A 135 5.30 7.16 -0.72
C LEU A 135 3.85 6.67 -0.69
N CYS A 136 3.58 5.73 0.20
CA CYS A 136 2.22 5.26 0.44
C CYS A 136 2.11 4.62 1.82
N SER A 137 0.87 4.47 2.26
CA SER A 137 0.54 3.72 3.47
C SER A 137 -0.71 2.87 3.26
N MET A 138 -0.78 1.78 4.00
CA MET A 138 -1.92 0.88 4.04
C MET A 138 -2.14 0.39 5.46
N GLN A 139 -3.37 0.47 5.95
CA GLN A 139 -3.80 -0.13 7.21
C GLN A 139 -5.00 -1.04 7.04
N PHE A 140 -5.11 -2.00 7.94
CA PHE A 140 -6.32 -2.78 8.17
C PHE A 140 -6.55 -3.00 9.67
N THR A 141 -7.80 -3.19 10.05
CA THR A 141 -8.22 -3.55 11.41
C THR A 141 -9.61 -4.18 11.40
N ASP A 142 -10.00 -4.84 12.49
CA ASP A 142 -11.37 -5.24 12.79
C ASP A 142 -12.17 -4.17 13.56
N ALA A 143 -11.51 -3.08 13.98
CA ALA A 143 -12.17 -1.92 14.59
C ALA A 143 -12.67 -0.93 13.53
N HIS A 144 -13.73 -0.20 13.84
CA HIS A 144 -14.26 0.81 12.93
C HIS A 144 -13.22 1.91 12.67
N LEU A 145 -12.86 2.12 11.40
CA LEU A 145 -11.79 3.05 11.01
C LEU A 145 -12.28 4.17 10.09
N CYS A 146 -13.42 4.00 9.41
CA CYS A 146 -13.99 4.97 8.48
C CYS A 146 -15.21 5.65 9.11
N SER A 147 -15.15 6.95 9.38
CA SER A 147 -16.28 7.77 9.83
C SER A 147 -17.15 8.25 8.68
#